data_AF-A0A2J6XUU9-F1
#
_entry.id   AF-A0A2J6XUU9-F1
#
_cell.length_a   1.000
_cell.length_b   1.000
_cell.length_c   1.000
_cell.angle_alpha   90.00
_cell.angle_beta   90.00
_cell.angle_gamma   90.00
#
_symmetry.space_group_name_H-M   'P 1'
#
loop_
_entity.id
_entity.type
_entity.pdbx_description
1 polymer ?
#
loop_
_entity_poly.entity_id
_entity_poly.type
_entity_poly.pdbx_seq_one_letter_code
_entity_poly.pdbx_strand_id
1 'polypeptide(L)'
;MKIGVSYGSLKLLEEGILKEDSPTTLYLLTPGKCLNNCAFCTQARDSKSSGILLSRISWPPVEVDYLINLLEKRNPFKRICIQSTKNVHWEDTIEYLIKNLQKFNIPISISSPIEDFNTIERFLNLGVDKINLSLDVINKNKFEEYKGESFTKRLSFIIESSQKFPHKITTHIIIGLGEKEKEAIEIINELIQNNITIALFAFTPIPGTRLENQSPPDYLTYRKIQLITFLLKERLVKFEDLTFDNDKLIIEEDLIKKASLFFEKIFTTSGCPNCNRPYYNESPRITPYNFPRPLKENEIKEILELIRNNQCSTLTKR
;
A
#
# COMPACT_ATOMS: atom_id res chain seq x y z
N MET A 1 -12.47 -20.52 13.80
CA MET A 1 -12.30 -19.05 14.00
C MET A 1 -12.57 -18.38 12.66
N LYS A 2 -13.15 -17.17 12.66
CA LYS A 2 -13.39 -16.44 11.42
C LYS A 2 -12.26 -15.47 11.09
N ILE A 3 -11.97 -15.35 9.80
CA ILE A 3 -11.01 -14.41 9.24
C ILE A 3 -11.68 -13.59 8.13
N GLY A 4 -11.40 -12.30 8.04
CA GLY A 4 -11.84 -11.50 6.90
C GLY A 4 -11.02 -11.88 5.68
N VAL A 5 -11.67 -12.23 4.57
CA VAL A 5 -11.00 -12.50 3.28
C VAL A 5 -11.42 -11.41 2.32
N SER A 6 -10.49 -10.75 1.65
CA SER A 6 -10.88 -9.74 0.65
C SER A 6 -11.82 -10.36 -0.38
N TYR A 7 -12.89 -9.65 -0.74
CA TYR A 7 -13.95 -10.17 -1.60
C TYR A 7 -13.41 -10.76 -2.91
N GLY A 8 -12.46 -10.10 -3.55
CA GLY A 8 -11.82 -10.60 -4.77
C GLY A 8 -11.07 -11.92 -4.57
N SER A 9 -10.39 -12.10 -3.44
CA SER A 9 -9.67 -13.36 -3.14
C SER A 9 -10.65 -14.49 -2.87
N LEU A 10 -11.72 -14.21 -2.11
CA LEU A 10 -12.75 -15.20 -1.82
C LEU A 10 -13.45 -15.66 -3.10
N LYS A 11 -13.85 -14.71 -3.96
CA LYS A 11 -14.49 -15.01 -5.24
C LYS A 11 -13.61 -15.85 -6.16
N LEU A 12 -12.33 -15.54 -6.25
CA LEU A 12 -11.39 -16.32 -7.03
C LEU A 12 -11.25 -17.76 -6.51
N LEU A 13 -11.25 -17.95 -5.19
CA LEU A 13 -11.23 -19.27 -4.57
C LEU A 13 -12.51 -20.07 -4.76
N GLU A 14 -13.67 -19.43 -4.72
CA GLU A 14 -14.97 -20.11 -4.88
C GLU A 14 -15.26 -20.45 -6.35
N GLU A 15 -15.09 -19.48 -7.25
CA GLU A 15 -15.53 -19.59 -8.64
C GLU A 15 -14.43 -20.10 -9.57
N GLY A 16 -13.18 -19.75 -9.30
CA GLY A 16 -12.04 -20.19 -10.11
C GLY A 16 -11.80 -19.49 -11.41
N ILE A 17 -12.54 -18.42 -11.65
CA ILE A 17 -12.46 -17.67 -12.89
C ILE A 17 -11.32 -16.68 -12.75
N LEU A 18 -10.21 -16.96 -13.42
CA LEU A 18 -9.08 -16.06 -13.53
C LEU A 18 -9.40 -14.95 -14.55
N LYS A 19 -9.25 -13.71 -14.10
CA LYS A 19 -9.35 -12.48 -14.89
C LYS A 19 -8.01 -11.74 -14.85
N GLU A 20 -7.82 -10.81 -15.79
CA GLU A 20 -6.60 -10.00 -15.91
C GLU A 20 -6.25 -9.23 -14.62
N ASP A 21 -7.26 -8.79 -13.88
CA ASP A 21 -7.18 -8.04 -12.62
C ASP A 21 -7.32 -8.92 -11.36
N SER A 22 -7.35 -10.25 -11.52
CA SER A 22 -7.53 -11.16 -10.40
C SER A 22 -6.42 -11.01 -9.37
N PRO A 23 -6.74 -11.09 -8.07
CA PRO A 23 -5.74 -10.95 -7.03
C PRO A 23 -4.72 -12.09 -7.12
N THR A 24 -3.45 -11.72 -7.19
CA THR A 24 -2.32 -12.69 -7.17
C THR A 24 -1.83 -12.96 -5.75
N THR A 25 -2.33 -12.22 -4.76
CA THR A 25 -2.10 -12.39 -3.33
C THR A 25 -3.41 -12.71 -2.63
N LEU A 26 -3.41 -13.69 -1.73
CA LEU A 26 -4.52 -13.92 -0.80
C LEU A 26 -4.46 -12.86 0.31
N TYR A 27 -5.40 -11.93 0.30
CA TYR A 27 -5.47 -10.89 1.34
C TYR A 27 -6.41 -11.31 2.46
N LEU A 28 -5.87 -11.35 3.68
CA LEU A 28 -6.55 -11.70 4.93
C LEU A 28 -6.53 -10.53 5.90
N LEU A 29 -7.62 -10.35 6.65
CA LEU A 29 -7.78 -9.34 7.70
C LEU A 29 -8.21 -10.03 8.99
N THR A 30 -7.41 -9.89 10.05
CA THR A 30 -7.71 -10.46 11.36
C THR A 30 -9.04 -9.91 11.90
N PRO A 31 -9.82 -10.71 12.64
CA PRO A 31 -10.97 -10.18 13.36
C PRO A 31 -10.51 -9.21 14.46
N GLY A 32 -11.47 -8.43 14.97
CA GLY A 32 -11.28 -7.55 16.12
C GLY A 32 -11.28 -6.07 15.75
N LYS A 33 -12.01 -5.29 16.56
CA LYS A 33 -12.05 -3.83 16.42
C LYS A 33 -10.70 -3.24 16.81
N CYS A 34 -10.19 -2.30 16.01
CA CYS A 34 -8.91 -1.67 16.30
C CYS A 34 -9.02 -0.77 17.54
N LEU A 35 -7.99 -0.80 18.38
CA LEU A 35 -7.81 0.10 19.52
C LEU A 35 -7.28 1.48 19.09
N ASN A 36 -6.58 1.53 17.95
CA ASN A 36 -6.09 2.77 17.34
C ASN A 36 -7.22 3.55 16.66
N ASN A 37 -7.01 4.85 16.46
CA ASN A 37 -8.05 5.75 15.96
C ASN A 37 -7.64 6.53 14.71
N CYS A 38 -6.93 5.89 13.77
CA CYS A 38 -6.45 6.55 12.54
C CYS A 38 -7.59 7.25 11.78
N ALA A 39 -7.46 8.56 11.52
CA ALA A 39 -8.55 9.39 11.00
C ALA A 39 -9.14 8.93 9.65
N PHE A 40 -8.31 8.31 8.81
CA PHE A 40 -8.66 7.81 7.48
C PHE A 40 -9.16 6.36 7.46
N CYS A 41 -9.13 5.63 8.58
CA CYS A 41 -9.29 4.19 8.58
C CYS A 41 -10.70 3.75 9.00
N THR A 42 -11.32 2.88 8.21
CA THR A 42 -12.63 2.26 8.52
C THR A 42 -12.59 1.34 9.74
N GLN A 43 -11.41 0.82 10.09
CA GLN A 43 -11.21 -0.03 11.25
C GLN A 43 -10.92 0.76 12.53
N ALA A 44 -10.78 2.09 12.45
CA ALA A 44 -10.51 2.94 13.60
C ALA A 44 -11.58 2.77 14.69
N ARG A 45 -11.17 2.85 15.96
CA ARG A 45 -12.04 2.62 17.12
C ARG A 45 -13.34 3.44 17.08
N ASP A 46 -13.26 4.69 16.62
CA ASP A 46 -14.42 5.58 16.59
C ASP A 46 -15.04 5.70 15.20
N SER A 47 -14.61 4.89 14.23
CA SER A 47 -15.23 4.86 12.91
C SER A 47 -16.66 4.35 12.99
N LYS A 48 -17.55 5.01 12.24
CA LYS A 48 -18.94 4.59 12.01
C LYS A 48 -19.07 3.77 10.72
N SER A 49 -17.96 3.48 10.04
CA SER A 49 -17.96 2.66 8.84
C SER A 49 -18.26 1.20 9.17
N SER A 50 -18.63 0.43 8.17
CA SER A 50 -18.89 -0.99 8.38
C SER A 50 -17.59 -1.74 8.72
N GLY A 51 -17.62 -2.53 9.79
CA GLY A 51 -16.44 -3.29 10.25
C GLY A 51 -15.95 -4.36 9.27
N ILE A 52 -16.74 -4.69 8.24
CA ILE A 52 -16.30 -5.57 7.15
C ILE A 52 -15.48 -4.83 6.09
N LEU A 53 -15.38 -3.50 6.14
CA LEU A 53 -14.63 -2.71 5.18
C LEU A 53 -13.22 -2.45 5.68
N LEU A 54 -12.23 -2.61 4.80
CA LEU A 54 -10.93 -1.99 4.95
C LEU A 54 -10.62 -1.29 3.64
N SER A 55 -10.51 0.04 3.72
CA SER A 55 -10.66 0.92 2.55
C SER A 55 -12.03 0.74 1.89
N ARG A 56 -12.12 0.71 0.55
CA ARG A 56 -13.39 0.59 -0.19
C ARG A 56 -13.95 -0.82 -0.31
N ILE A 57 -13.12 -1.83 -0.09
CA ILE A 57 -13.48 -3.23 -0.38
C ILE A 57 -13.97 -3.96 0.88
N SER A 58 -14.82 -4.96 0.67
CA SER A 58 -15.33 -5.82 1.73
C SER A 58 -14.42 -7.01 2.03
N TRP A 59 -14.45 -7.40 3.29
CA TRP A 59 -13.69 -8.48 3.91
C TRP A 59 -14.66 -9.40 4.64
N PRO A 60 -15.50 -10.15 3.91
CA PRO A 60 -16.44 -11.10 4.51
C PRO A 60 -15.73 -12.05 5.47
N PRO A 61 -16.30 -12.28 6.68
CA PRO A 61 -15.74 -13.21 7.64
C PRO A 61 -16.02 -14.66 7.23
N VAL A 62 -14.98 -15.46 7.15
CA VAL A 62 -15.00 -16.85 6.69
C VAL A 62 -14.31 -17.75 7.71
N GLU A 63 -14.81 -18.96 7.97
CA GLU A 63 -14.10 -19.91 8.84
C GLU A 63 -12.75 -20.30 8.24
N VAL A 64 -11.70 -20.29 9.06
CA VAL A 64 -10.33 -20.63 8.61
C VAL A 64 -10.29 -22.03 7.98
N ASP A 65 -11.00 -23.01 8.53
CA ASP A 65 -11.04 -24.37 7.96
C ASP A 65 -11.68 -24.39 6.57
N TYR A 66 -12.71 -23.58 6.35
CA TYR A 66 -13.31 -23.43 5.02
C TYR A 66 -12.35 -22.79 4.03
N LEU A 67 -11.63 -21.73 4.45
CA LEU A 67 -10.60 -21.10 3.63
C LEU A 67 -9.48 -22.09 3.26
N ILE A 68 -9.02 -22.89 4.22
CA ILE A 68 -8.02 -23.93 4.01
C ILE A 68 -8.53 -24.97 3.01
N ASN A 69 -9.76 -25.46 3.18
CA ASN A 69 -10.37 -26.41 2.25
C ASN A 69 -10.47 -25.86 0.82
N LEU A 70 -10.76 -24.57 0.65
CA LEU A 70 -10.76 -23.93 -0.66
C LEU A 70 -9.35 -23.87 -1.26
N LEU A 71 -8.34 -23.48 -0.47
CA LEU A 71 -6.95 -23.41 -0.89
C LEU A 71 -6.38 -24.78 -1.28
N GLU A 72 -6.73 -25.84 -0.55
CA GLU A 72 -6.32 -27.22 -0.86
C GLU A 72 -6.89 -27.71 -2.17
N LYS A 73 -8.13 -27.33 -2.50
CA LYS A 73 -8.75 -27.65 -3.79
C LYS A 73 -8.09 -26.90 -4.94
N ARG A 74 -7.72 -25.64 -4.71
CA ARG A 74 -7.08 -24.78 -5.73
C ARG A 74 -6.36 -23.61 -5.06
N ASN A 75 -5.09 -23.46 -5.40
CA ASN A 75 -4.30 -22.30 -5.01
C ASN A 75 -3.91 -21.44 -6.22
N PRO A 76 -4.58 -20.29 -6.46
CA PRO A 76 -4.22 -19.36 -7.51
C PRO A 76 -3.20 -18.29 -7.06
N PHE A 77 -2.79 -18.30 -5.77
CA PHE A 77 -2.05 -17.19 -5.17
C PHE A 77 -0.55 -17.45 -5.11
N LYS A 78 0.22 -16.36 -5.29
CA LYS A 78 1.68 -16.33 -5.20
C LYS A 78 2.20 -15.73 -3.89
N ARG A 79 1.30 -15.24 -3.03
CA ARG A 79 1.58 -14.63 -1.73
C ARG A 79 0.34 -14.68 -0.83
N ILE A 80 0.56 -14.68 0.47
CA ILE A 80 -0.48 -14.41 1.47
C ILE A 80 -0.13 -13.09 2.17
N CYS A 81 -1.08 -12.16 2.27
CA CYS A 81 -0.92 -10.93 3.03
C CYS A 81 -1.89 -10.95 4.21
N ILE A 82 -1.35 -11.06 5.42
CA ILE A 82 -2.15 -11.05 6.66
C ILE A 82 -2.08 -9.67 7.27
N GLN A 83 -3.23 -9.01 7.35
CA GLN A 83 -3.37 -7.67 7.90
C GLN A 83 -4.02 -7.74 9.26
N SER A 84 -3.48 -7.02 10.25
CA SER A 84 -4.03 -6.99 11.59
C SER A 84 -4.42 -5.61 12.05
N THR A 85 -5.56 -5.53 12.73
CA THR A 85 -5.88 -4.39 13.60
C THR A 85 -5.11 -4.50 14.91
N LYS A 86 -4.97 -3.39 15.67
CA LYS A 86 -4.44 -3.41 17.03
C LYS A 86 -5.55 -3.85 17.99
N ASN A 87 -5.42 -5.05 18.55
CA ASN A 87 -6.30 -5.59 19.58
C ASN A 87 -5.49 -6.53 20.48
N VAL A 88 -5.98 -6.90 21.66
CA VAL A 88 -5.17 -7.66 22.64
C VAL A 88 -4.72 -9.06 22.20
N HIS A 89 -5.29 -9.64 21.13
CA HIS A 89 -5.00 -10.98 20.64
C HIS A 89 -4.35 -10.99 19.25
N TRP A 90 -3.89 -9.83 18.78
CA TRP A 90 -3.44 -9.67 17.40
C TRP A 90 -2.25 -10.59 17.07
N GLU A 91 -1.30 -10.75 17.99
CA GLU A 91 -0.13 -11.61 17.81
C GLU A 91 -0.52 -13.09 17.70
N ASP A 92 -1.28 -13.59 18.68
CA ASP A 92 -1.75 -14.98 18.72
C ASP A 92 -2.55 -15.35 17.46
N THR A 93 -3.37 -14.41 16.97
CA THR A 93 -4.16 -14.57 15.75
C THR A 93 -3.25 -14.71 14.53
N ILE A 94 -2.22 -13.86 14.40
CA ILE A 94 -1.27 -13.94 13.29
C ILE A 94 -0.47 -15.24 13.35
N GLU A 95 0.02 -15.63 14.53
CA GLU A 95 0.75 -16.90 14.69
C GLU A 95 -0.09 -18.11 14.32
N TYR A 96 -1.34 -18.15 14.77
CA TYR A 96 -2.27 -19.21 14.41
C TYR A 96 -2.43 -19.31 12.89
N LEU A 97 -2.60 -18.18 12.20
CA LEU A 97 -2.74 -18.17 10.74
C LEU A 97 -1.45 -18.62 10.04
N ILE A 98 -0.28 -18.16 10.49
CA ILE A 98 1.01 -18.59 9.93
C ILE A 98 1.16 -20.10 10.05
N LYS A 99 0.94 -20.66 11.25
CA LYS A 99 1.07 -22.11 11.51
C LYS A 99 0.17 -22.97 10.63
N ASN A 100 -1.03 -22.49 10.32
CA ASN A 100 -1.99 -23.19 9.47
C ASN A 100 -1.76 -23.00 7.96
N LEU A 101 -1.18 -21.87 7.55
CA LEU A 101 -1.01 -21.51 6.14
C LEU A 101 0.38 -21.83 5.59
N GLN A 102 1.39 -22.01 6.44
CA GLN A 102 2.75 -22.35 6.01
C GLN A 102 2.83 -23.63 5.17
N LYS A 103 1.92 -24.60 5.38
CA LYS A 103 1.86 -25.87 4.65
C LYS A 103 1.66 -25.70 3.13
N PHE A 104 1.17 -24.54 2.68
CA PHE A 104 0.96 -24.25 1.26
C PHE A 104 2.25 -23.76 0.55
N ASN A 105 3.36 -23.54 1.28
CA ASN A 105 4.63 -23.04 0.74
C ASN A 105 4.50 -21.73 -0.06
N ILE A 106 3.55 -20.87 0.33
CA ILE A 106 3.35 -19.54 -0.24
C ILE A 106 4.03 -18.51 0.67
N PRO A 107 4.85 -17.57 0.16
CA PRO A 107 5.43 -16.51 0.98
C PRO A 107 4.35 -15.72 1.74
N ILE A 108 4.55 -15.51 3.03
CA ILE A 108 3.61 -14.76 3.90
C ILE A 108 4.18 -13.38 4.19
N SER A 109 3.39 -12.34 3.94
CA SER A 109 3.67 -10.97 4.37
C SER A 109 2.67 -10.58 5.46
N ILE A 110 3.12 -9.87 6.49
CA ILE A 110 2.24 -9.35 7.54
C ILE A 110 2.22 -7.83 7.54
N SER A 111 1.07 -7.24 7.85
CA SER A 111 0.90 -5.81 8.11
C SER A 111 0.19 -5.64 9.42
N SER A 112 0.95 -5.40 10.48
CA SER A 112 0.49 -5.50 11.86
C SER A 112 1.01 -4.33 12.71
N PRO A 113 0.38 -4.03 13.86
CA PRO A 113 0.74 -2.91 14.73
C PRO A 113 1.98 -3.23 15.59
N ILE A 114 3.08 -3.60 14.94
CA ILE A 114 4.35 -3.93 15.57
C ILE A 114 5.06 -2.64 16.01
N GLU A 115 5.52 -2.64 17.25
CA GLU A 115 6.12 -1.48 17.93
C GLU A 115 7.53 -1.77 18.51
N ASP A 116 8.02 -3.01 18.40
CA ASP A 116 9.31 -3.43 18.93
C ASP A 116 10.03 -4.47 18.04
N PHE A 117 11.36 -4.58 18.21
CA PHE A 117 12.19 -5.48 17.40
C PHE A 117 12.03 -6.97 17.71
N ASN A 118 11.68 -7.33 18.95
CA ASN A 118 11.56 -8.73 19.36
C ASN A 118 10.37 -9.38 18.65
N THR A 119 9.28 -8.62 18.50
CA THR A 119 8.10 -9.03 17.74
C THR A 119 8.42 -9.23 16.26
N ILE A 120 9.24 -8.34 15.65
CA ILE A 120 9.71 -8.52 14.27
C ILE A 120 10.51 -9.83 14.14
N GLU A 121 11.51 -10.01 15.00
CA GLU A 121 12.37 -11.20 15.00
C GLU A 121 11.57 -12.49 15.19
N ARG A 122 10.61 -12.50 16.12
CA ARG A 122 9.69 -13.62 16.36
C ARG A 122 8.93 -14.00 15.08
N PHE A 123 8.32 -13.05 14.38
CA PHE A 123 7.58 -13.37 13.15
C PHE A 123 8.48 -13.80 11.99
N LEU A 124 9.69 -13.23 11.88
CA LEU A 124 10.67 -13.70 10.89
C LEU A 124 11.10 -15.15 11.16
N ASN A 125 11.33 -15.51 12.43
CA ASN A 125 11.65 -16.89 12.84
C ASN A 125 10.50 -17.87 12.60
N LEU A 126 9.26 -17.39 12.54
CA LEU A 126 8.08 -18.17 12.14
C LEU A 126 7.92 -18.30 10.61
N GLY A 127 8.86 -17.77 9.82
CA GLY A 127 8.86 -17.91 8.36
C GLY A 127 8.16 -16.78 7.60
N VAL A 128 7.87 -15.64 8.24
CA VAL A 128 7.33 -14.46 7.54
C VAL A 128 8.38 -13.90 6.56
N ASP A 129 7.96 -13.69 5.31
CA ASP A 129 8.80 -13.17 4.23
C ASP A 129 9.03 -11.65 4.35
N LYS A 130 7.94 -10.89 4.58
CA LYS A 130 7.95 -9.42 4.66
C LYS A 130 7.08 -8.91 5.81
N ILE A 131 7.55 -7.87 6.49
CA ILE A 131 6.84 -7.21 7.59
C ILE A 131 6.60 -5.76 7.21
N ASN A 132 5.32 -5.36 7.12
CA ASN A 132 4.93 -3.99 6.89
C ASN A 132 4.83 -3.22 8.22
N LEU A 133 5.61 -2.14 8.31
CA LEU A 133 5.57 -1.15 9.37
C LEU A 133 5.05 0.16 8.78
N SER A 134 3.73 0.34 8.76
CA SER A 134 3.09 1.50 8.13
C SER A 134 3.53 2.84 8.70
N LEU A 135 3.95 3.76 7.83
CA LEU A 135 4.03 5.20 8.10
C LEU A 135 2.69 5.88 7.80
N ASP A 136 2.10 5.55 6.64
CA ASP A 136 0.85 6.05 6.07
C ASP A 136 0.85 7.57 5.77
N VAL A 137 1.06 8.42 6.78
CA VAL A 137 0.99 9.88 6.65
C VAL A 137 2.40 10.46 6.65
N ILE A 138 2.77 11.19 5.59
CA ILE A 138 4.10 11.77 5.45
C ILE A 138 4.23 13.07 6.24
N ASN A 139 3.23 13.94 6.18
CA ASN A 139 3.32 15.22 6.86
C ASN A 139 3.32 15.03 8.38
N LYS A 140 4.38 15.48 9.06
CA LYS A 140 4.58 15.27 10.51
C LYS A 140 3.37 15.68 11.35
N ASN A 141 2.87 16.90 11.14
CA ASN A 141 1.77 17.43 11.95
C ASN A 141 0.48 16.64 11.70
N LYS A 142 0.23 16.27 10.44
CA LYS A 142 -0.93 15.43 10.07
C LYS A 142 -0.79 14.00 10.56
N PHE A 143 0.40 13.42 10.60
CA PHE A 143 0.62 12.10 11.17
C PHE A 143 0.21 12.09 12.65
N GLU A 144 0.70 13.07 13.41
CA GLU A 144 0.41 13.19 14.84
C GLU A 144 -1.08 13.44 15.08
N GLU A 145 -1.72 14.30 14.27
CA GLU A 145 -3.16 14.57 14.29
C GLU A 145 -4.00 13.33 13.94
N TYR A 146 -3.63 12.62 12.88
CA TYR A 146 -4.45 11.55 12.31
C TYR A 146 -4.25 10.21 13.00
N LYS A 147 -3.03 9.87 13.40
CA LYS A 147 -2.70 8.57 14.01
C LYS A 147 -2.56 8.65 15.53
N GLY A 148 -2.26 9.82 16.10
CA GLY A 148 -2.07 9.99 17.55
C GLY A 148 -0.75 9.40 18.06
N GLU A 149 0.23 9.23 17.17
CA GLU A 149 1.57 8.69 17.45
C GLU A 149 2.63 9.73 17.07
N SER A 150 3.88 9.58 17.54
CA SER A 150 4.97 10.48 17.13
C SER A 150 5.52 10.07 15.76
N PHE A 151 5.48 11.01 14.80
CA PHE A 151 6.02 10.78 13.45
C PHE A 151 7.50 10.41 13.48
N THR A 152 8.31 11.18 14.21
CA THR A 152 9.76 10.96 14.30
C THR A 152 10.08 9.59 14.87
N LYS A 153 9.42 9.18 15.97
CA LYS A 153 9.65 7.86 16.56
C LYS A 153 9.27 6.73 15.59
N ARG A 154 8.15 6.90 14.85
CA ARG A 154 7.70 5.89 13.89
C ARG A 154 8.66 5.75 12.71
N LEU A 155 9.09 6.87 12.13
CA LEU A 155 10.04 6.88 11.01
C LEU A 155 11.38 6.26 11.43
N SER A 156 11.93 6.67 12.58
CA SER A 156 13.17 6.07 13.12
C SER A 156 13.03 4.57 13.34
N PHE A 157 11.92 4.11 13.94
CA PHE A 157 11.68 2.68 14.14
C PHE A 157 11.63 1.90 12.82
N ILE A 158 11.00 2.45 11.78
CA ILE A 158 10.95 1.84 10.44
C ILE A 158 12.35 1.70 9.85
N ILE A 159 13.17 2.76 9.92
CA ILE A 159 14.54 2.80 9.40
C ILE A 159 15.46 1.84 10.18
N GLU A 160 15.46 1.90 11.50
CA GLU A 160 16.26 1.01 12.34
C GLU A 160 15.86 -0.46 12.14
N SER A 161 14.56 -0.73 11.96
CA SER A 161 14.08 -2.06 11.62
C SER A 161 14.64 -2.55 10.28
N SER A 162 14.76 -1.69 9.27
CA SER A 162 15.30 -2.12 7.97
C SER A 162 16.80 -2.34 8.00
N GLN A 163 17.52 -1.61 8.85
CA GLN A 163 18.95 -1.83 9.10
C GLN A 163 19.20 -3.14 9.84
N LYS A 164 18.39 -3.45 10.86
CA LYS A 164 18.50 -4.70 11.63
C LYS A 164 18.00 -5.92 10.85
N PHE A 165 16.99 -5.75 10.00
CA PHE A 165 16.39 -6.80 9.19
C PHE A 165 16.38 -6.42 7.69
N PRO A 166 17.56 -6.45 7.02
CA PRO A 166 17.69 -6.03 5.64
C PRO A 166 16.73 -6.74 4.70
N HIS A 167 16.11 -5.97 3.80
CA HIS A 167 15.15 -6.44 2.81
C HIS A 167 13.88 -7.09 3.37
N LYS A 168 13.63 -7.06 4.69
CA LYS A 168 12.41 -7.63 5.29
C LYS A 168 11.30 -6.60 5.51
N ILE A 169 11.65 -5.32 5.56
CA ILE A 169 10.72 -4.26 5.92
C ILE A 169 10.04 -3.67 4.68
N THR A 170 8.72 -3.56 4.79
CA THR A 170 7.86 -2.80 3.88
C THR A 170 7.23 -1.64 4.66
N THR A 171 6.88 -0.55 4.01
CA THR A 171 6.04 0.50 4.59
C THR A 171 4.96 0.94 3.62
N HIS A 172 3.82 1.35 4.17
CA HIS A 172 2.76 1.99 3.42
C HIS A 172 2.93 3.50 3.48
N ILE A 173 2.69 4.15 2.35
CA ILE A 173 2.56 5.61 2.23
C ILE A 173 1.25 5.91 1.53
N ILE A 174 0.48 6.84 2.10
CA ILE A 174 -0.78 7.33 1.54
C ILE A 174 -0.57 8.77 1.09
N ILE A 175 -0.76 9.00 -0.21
CA ILE A 175 -0.70 10.33 -0.83
C ILE A 175 -2.08 10.97 -0.80
N GLY A 176 -2.17 12.25 -0.42
CA GLY A 176 -3.40 13.02 -0.28
C GLY A 176 -3.83 13.23 1.17
N LEU A 177 -2.90 13.16 2.14
CA LEU A 177 -3.17 13.39 3.57
C LEU A 177 -2.56 14.69 4.10
N GLY A 178 -2.20 15.61 3.20
CA GLY A 178 -1.78 16.97 3.51
C GLY A 178 -0.29 17.25 3.28
N GLU A 179 0.45 16.27 2.77
CA GLU A 179 1.85 16.42 2.37
C GLU A 179 2.02 17.24 1.09
N LYS A 180 3.20 17.86 0.96
CA LYS A 180 3.64 18.48 -0.29
C LYS A 180 4.37 17.46 -1.17
N GLU A 181 4.46 17.72 -2.47
CA GLU A 181 5.13 16.79 -3.40
C GLU A 181 6.62 16.60 -3.04
N LYS A 182 7.34 17.69 -2.75
CA LYS A 182 8.73 17.63 -2.29
C LYS A 182 8.89 16.84 -0.99
N GLU A 183 8.07 17.13 0.02
CA GLU A 183 8.07 16.42 1.31
C GLU A 183 7.83 14.91 1.13
N ALA A 184 6.91 14.53 0.24
CA ALA A 184 6.65 13.13 -0.09
C ALA A 184 7.88 12.45 -0.70
N ILE A 185 8.52 13.10 -1.65
CA ILE A 185 9.65 12.53 -2.39
C ILE A 185 10.91 12.46 -1.51
N GLU A 186 11.13 13.42 -0.60
CA GLU A 186 12.22 13.38 0.38
C GLU A 186 12.13 12.13 1.26
N ILE A 187 10.97 11.90 1.87
CA ILE A 187 10.73 10.71 2.71
C ILE A 187 10.80 9.42 1.90
N ILE A 188 10.24 9.40 0.68
CA ILE A 188 10.34 8.25 -0.22
C ILE A 188 11.80 7.93 -0.54
N ASN A 189 12.62 8.93 -0.87
CA ASN A 189 14.04 8.74 -1.12
C ASN A 189 14.74 8.17 0.12
N GLU A 190 14.53 8.74 1.31
CA GLU A 190 15.11 8.25 2.56
C GLU A 190 14.79 6.76 2.81
N LEU A 191 13.53 6.36 2.61
CA LEU A 191 13.09 4.97 2.76
C LEU A 191 13.75 4.05 1.72
N ILE A 192 13.87 4.49 0.47
CA ILE A 192 14.55 3.73 -0.61
C ILE A 192 16.03 3.54 -0.30
N GLN A 193 16.73 4.60 0.16
CA GLN A 193 18.15 4.49 0.55
C GLN A 193 18.35 3.49 1.69
N ASN A 194 17.36 3.32 2.57
CA ASN A 194 17.35 2.34 3.65
C ASN A 194 16.79 0.96 3.23
N ASN A 195 16.71 0.67 1.92
CA ASN A 195 16.26 -0.61 1.34
C ASN A 195 14.85 -1.05 1.77
N ILE A 196 13.97 -0.10 2.11
CA ILE A 196 12.60 -0.37 2.52
C ILE A 196 11.72 -0.50 1.28
N THR A 197 10.89 -1.54 1.24
CA THR A 197 9.90 -1.71 0.18
C THR A 197 8.73 -0.75 0.42
N ILE A 198 8.38 0.10 -0.54
CA ILE A 198 7.26 1.05 -0.40
C ILE A 198 6.04 0.52 -1.13
N ALA A 199 4.88 0.56 -0.45
CA ALA A 199 3.57 0.44 -1.06
C ALA A 199 2.87 1.80 -1.04
N LEU A 200 2.66 2.38 -2.21
CA LEU A 200 1.94 3.64 -2.38
C LEU A 200 0.44 3.41 -2.48
N PHE A 201 -0.32 4.27 -1.80
CA PHE A 201 -1.78 4.30 -1.82
C PHE A 201 -2.25 5.74 -2.09
N ALA A 202 -3.31 5.91 -2.87
CA ALA A 202 -4.02 7.18 -2.92
C ALA A 202 -4.96 7.26 -1.72
N PHE A 203 -5.05 8.43 -1.08
CA PHE A 203 -6.05 8.63 -0.04
C PHE A 203 -7.44 8.52 -0.67
N THR A 204 -8.29 7.76 0.00
CA THR A 204 -9.68 7.55 -0.41
C THR A 204 -10.59 7.93 0.75
N PRO A 205 -11.47 8.94 0.60
CA PRO A 205 -12.47 9.24 1.60
C PRO A 205 -13.49 8.10 1.68
N ILE A 206 -13.71 7.59 2.89
CA ILE A 206 -14.69 6.52 3.15
C ILE A 206 -15.74 7.01 4.15
N PRO A 207 -17.05 6.84 3.85
CA PRO A 207 -18.10 7.16 4.80
C PRO A 207 -17.92 6.48 6.17
N GLY A 208 -18.16 7.24 7.22
CA GLY A 208 -17.97 6.87 8.61
C GLY A 208 -16.55 7.04 9.15
N THR A 209 -15.61 7.58 8.36
CA THR A 209 -14.26 7.94 8.82
C THR A 209 -14.18 9.43 9.19
N ARG A 210 -13.21 9.84 10.00
CA ARG A 210 -13.04 11.26 10.36
C ARG A 210 -12.67 12.13 9.16
N LEU A 211 -12.11 11.53 8.11
CA LEU A 211 -11.72 12.21 6.87
C LEU A 211 -12.70 11.93 5.70
N GLU A 212 -13.93 11.51 5.97
CA GLU A 212 -14.90 11.16 4.92
C GLU A 212 -15.24 12.31 3.96
N ASN A 213 -15.08 13.56 4.38
CA ASN A 213 -15.38 14.77 3.59
C ASN A 213 -14.14 15.39 2.93
N GLN A 214 -12.97 14.75 3.03
CA GLN A 214 -11.75 15.20 2.37
C GLN A 214 -11.71 14.69 0.92
N SER A 215 -11.00 15.41 0.05
CA SER A 215 -10.81 14.98 -1.33
C SER A 215 -9.68 13.96 -1.46
N PRO A 216 -9.75 13.00 -2.41
CA PRO A 216 -8.58 12.22 -2.81
C PRO A 216 -7.48 13.12 -3.39
N PRO A 217 -6.22 12.64 -3.53
CA PRO A 217 -5.14 13.44 -4.11
C PRO A 217 -5.45 13.82 -5.56
N ASP A 218 -4.85 14.91 -6.04
CA ASP A 218 -4.88 15.22 -7.47
C ASP A 218 -4.23 14.07 -8.27
N TYR A 219 -4.86 13.72 -9.38
CA TYR A 219 -4.47 12.56 -10.16
C TYR A 219 -3.08 12.73 -10.78
N LEU A 220 -2.77 13.93 -11.28
CA LEU A 220 -1.45 14.21 -11.84
C LEU A 220 -0.38 14.24 -10.74
N THR A 221 -0.65 14.87 -9.59
CA THR A 221 0.25 14.80 -8.43
C THR A 221 0.60 13.35 -8.07
N TYR A 222 -0.41 12.46 -8.00
CA TYR A 222 -0.16 11.05 -7.73
C TYR A 222 0.69 10.37 -8.81
N ARG A 223 0.41 10.64 -10.10
CA ARG A 223 1.20 10.09 -11.22
C ARG A 223 2.65 10.52 -11.18
N LYS A 224 2.91 11.78 -10.85
CA LYS A 224 4.28 12.29 -10.67
C LYS A 224 5.01 11.54 -9.56
N ILE A 225 4.35 11.37 -8.41
CA ILE A 225 4.93 10.66 -7.26
C ILE A 225 5.20 9.19 -7.60
N GLN A 226 4.29 8.48 -8.29
CA GLN A 226 4.54 7.11 -8.75
C GLN A 226 5.74 7.02 -9.69
N LEU A 227 5.82 7.92 -10.67
CA LEU A 227 6.90 7.95 -11.65
C LEU A 227 8.25 8.13 -10.96
N ILE A 228 8.38 9.13 -10.07
CA ILE A 228 9.63 9.38 -9.35
C ILE A 228 9.96 8.28 -8.36
N THR A 229 8.97 7.75 -7.65
CA THR A 229 9.17 6.61 -6.74
C THR A 229 9.78 5.43 -7.47
N PHE A 230 9.27 5.11 -8.67
CA PHE A 230 9.83 4.05 -9.49
C PHE A 230 11.26 4.36 -9.94
N LEU A 231 11.52 5.56 -10.50
CA LEU A 231 12.85 5.91 -10.98
C LEU A 231 13.91 5.92 -9.87
N LEU A 232 13.57 6.42 -8.67
CA LEU A 232 14.44 6.38 -7.49
C LEU A 232 14.72 4.93 -7.06
N LYS A 233 13.67 4.10 -7.00
CA LYS A 233 13.78 2.70 -6.59
C LYS A 233 14.68 1.90 -7.53
N GLU A 234 14.53 2.09 -8.84
CA GLU A 234 15.35 1.43 -9.86
C GLU A 234 16.72 2.10 -10.05
N ARG A 235 17.05 3.12 -9.22
CA ARG A 235 18.30 3.89 -9.25
C ARG A 235 18.61 4.52 -10.61
N LEU A 236 17.56 4.89 -11.35
CA LEU A 236 17.65 5.55 -12.65
C LEU A 236 17.84 7.07 -12.53
N VAL A 237 17.51 7.62 -11.35
CA VAL A 237 17.71 9.00 -10.96
C VAL A 237 18.07 9.07 -9.48
N LYS A 238 18.66 10.17 -9.05
CA LYS A 238 18.85 10.53 -7.65
C LYS A 238 17.90 11.67 -7.28
N PHE A 239 17.72 11.89 -5.98
CA PHE A 239 16.88 13.00 -5.50
C PHE A 239 17.41 14.36 -5.97
N GLU A 240 18.73 14.51 -6.06
CA GLU A 240 19.40 15.74 -6.48
C GLU A 240 19.18 16.05 -7.97
N ASP A 241 18.75 15.05 -8.77
CA ASP A 241 18.42 15.24 -10.20
C ASP A 241 17.00 15.82 -10.39
N LEU A 242 16.24 16.05 -9.31
CA LEU A 242 14.83 16.44 -9.38
C LEU A 242 14.65 17.95 -9.21
N THR A 243 13.85 18.54 -10.09
CA THR A 243 13.53 19.97 -10.05
C THR A 243 12.19 20.22 -9.37
N PHE A 244 12.16 21.22 -8.48
CA PHE A 244 10.96 21.65 -7.78
C PHE A 244 10.74 23.16 -7.94
N ASP A 245 9.49 23.55 -8.15
CA ASP A 245 9.04 24.94 -8.07
C ASP A 245 7.97 25.05 -6.97
N ASN A 246 8.25 25.85 -5.93
CA ASN A 246 7.36 26.01 -4.77
C ASN A 246 6.86 24.68 -4.18
N ASP A 247 7.78 23.75 -3.93
CA ASP A 247 7.53 22.38 -3.44
C ASP A 247 6.73 21.46 -4.38
N LYS A 248 6.42 21.91 -5.60
CA LYS A 248 5.81 21.09 -6.65
C LYS A 248 6.89 20.52 -7.56
N LEU A 249 6.81 19.23 -7.82
CA LEU A 249 7.71 18.50 -8.69
C LEU A 249 7.48 18.89 -10.15
N ILE A 250 8.56 19.24 -10.83
CA ILE A 250 8.58 19.45 -12.27
C ILE A 250 9.05 18.14 -12.91
N ILE A 251 8.22 17.58 -13.79
CA ILE A 251 8.63 16.43 -14.59
C ILE A 251 9.30 16.96 -15.84
N GLU A 252 10.59 16.73 -15.99
CA GLU A 252 11.34 17.09 -17.19
C GLU A 252 11.28 15.98 -18.25
N GLU A 253 11.49 16.31 -19.52
CA GLU A 253 11.41 15.33 -20.61
C GLU A 253 12.46 14.20 -20.48
N ASP A 254 13.61 14.47 -19.86
CA ASP A 254 14.61 13.43 -19.57
C ASP A 254 14.07 12.35 -18.61
N LEU A 255 13.30 12.75 -17.59
CA LEU A 255 12.66 11.83 -16.65
C LEU A 255 11.61 10.96 -17.38
N ILE A 256 10.86 11.55 -18.31
CA ILE A 256 9.88 10.84 -19.15
C ILE A 256 10.60 9.81 -20.03
N LYS A 257 11.71 10.20 -20.68
CA LYS A 257 12.51 9.29 -21.51
C LYS A 257 13.03 8.10 -20.70
N LYS A 258 13.60 8.34 -19.51
CA LYS A 258 14.04 7.27 -18.59
C LYS A 258 12.90 6.34 -18.18
N ALA A 259 11.73 6.90 -17.90
CA ALA A 259 10.53 6.16 -17.49
C ALA A 259 9.88 5.36 -18.62
N SER A 260 10.05 5.77 -19.88
CA SER A 260 9.30 5.26 -21.04
C SER A 260 9.37 3.74 -21.23
N LEU A 261 10.53 3.14 -20.94
CA LEU A 261 10.76 1.70 -21.05
C LEU A 261 10.00 0.88 -19.99
N PHE A 262 9.40 1.54 -18.99
CA PHE A 262 8.81 0.92 -17.82
C PHE A 262 7.36 1.35 -17.55
N PHE A 263 6.72 2.12 -18.46
CA PHE A 263 5.37 2.63 -18.22
C PHE A 263 4.31 1.54 -18.00
N GLU A 264 4.52 0.35 -18.56
CA GLU A 264 3.66 -0.80 -18.29
C GLU A 264 3.64 -1.21 -16.80
N LYS A 265 4.66 -0.83 -16.01
CA LYS A 265 4.86 -1.21 -14.59
C LYS A 265 4.77 -0.05 -13.61
N ILE A 266 5.23 1.15 -13.98
CA ILE A 266 5.37 2.31 -13.08
C ILE A 266 4.07 2.61 -12.31
N PHE A 267 2.95 2.52 -13.00
CA PHE A 267 1.63 2.94 -12.50
C PHE A 267 0.81 1.77 -11.91
N THR A 268 1.43 0.59 -11.77
CA THR A 268 0.80 -0.58 -11.15
C THR A 268 0.89 -0.51 -9.63
N THR A 269 0.11 -1.34 -8.93
CA THR A 269 0.22 -1.47 -7.47
C THR A 269 1.65 -1.81 -7.05
N SER A 270 2.19 -1.01 -6.13
CA SER A 270 3.50 -1.23 -5.51
C SER A 270 3.39 -1.96 -4.16
N GLY A 271 4.53 -2.38 -3.61
CA GLY A 271 4.63 -3.04 -2.32
C GLY A 271 5.35 -4.38 -2.38
N CYS A 272 4.88 -5.34 -1.57
CA CYS A 272 5.45 -6.69 -1.55
C CYS A 272 5.39 -7.33 -2.95
N PRO A 273 6.30 -8.27 -3.29
CA PRO A 273 6.22 -8.96 -4.58
C PRO A 273 4.83 -9.58 -4.80
N ASN A 274 4.35 -9.68 -6.05
CA ASN A 274 3.01 -10.18 -6.37
C ASN A 274 1.84 -9.44 -5.66
N CYS A 275 2.05 -8.25 -5.11
CA CYS A 275 0.95 -7.42 -4.59
C CYS A 275 0.29 -6.66 -5.74
N ASN A 276 -1.02 -6.85 -5.93
CA ASN A 276 -1.77 -6.19 -7.01
C ASN A 276 -3.13 -5.59 -6.60
N ARG A 277 -3.46 -5.59 -5.30
CA ARG A 277 -4.67 -5.03 -4.64
C ARG A 277 -5.72 -4.39 -5.57
N PRO A 278 -6.56 -5.19 -6.27
CA PRO A 278 -7.53 -4.66 -7.22
C PRO A 278 -8.59 -3.79 -6.54
N TYR A 279 -8.75 -2.56 -7.04
CA TYR A 279 -9.79 -1.60 -6.66
C TYR A 279 -9.82 -1.25 -5.15
N TYR A 280 -8.68 -1.37 -4.47
CA TYR A 280 -8.59 -1.11 -3.03
C TYR A 280 -8.87 0.36 -2.68
N ASN A 281 -8.40 1.28 -3.52
CA ASN A 281 -8.48 2.72 -3.32
C ASN A 281 -9.62 3.36 -4.13
N GLU A 282 -9.98 2.81 -5.28
CA GLU A 282 -10.86 3.48 -6.25
C GLU A 282 -11.98 2.59 -6.76
N SER A 283 -13.04 3.21 -7.28
CA SER A 283 -14.09 2.50 -8.02
C SER A 283 -13.53 1.92 -9.33
N PRO A 284 -13.98 0.73 -9.77
CA PRO A 284 -13.63 0.19 -11.09
C PRO A 284 -14.18 1.02 -12.26
N ARG A 285 -14.99 2.06 -11.98
CA ARG A 285 -15.60 2.94 -12.99
C ARG A 285 -14.74 4.15 -13.37
N ILE A 286 -13.65 4.39 -12.66
CA ILE A 286 -12.71 5.48 -12.94
C ILE A 286 -11.34 4.90 -13.26
N THR A 287 -10.50 5.67 -13.95
CA THR A 287 -9.12 5.26 -14.19
C THR A 287 -8.40 5.12 -12.83
N PRO A 288 -7.90 3.93 -12.48
CA PRO A 288 -7.39 3.69 -11.15
C PRO A 288 -6.07 4.45 -10.93
N TYR A 289 -5.76 4.85 -9.69
CA TYR A 289 -4.45 5.39 -9.39
C TYR A 289 -3.39 4.28 -9.41
N ASN A 290 -3.74 3.07 -8.93
CA ASN A 290 -2.88 1.89 -9.00
C ASN A 290 -3.53 0.80 -9.85
N PHE A 291 -2.93 0.49 -11.00
CA PHE A 291 -3.43 -0.59 -11.84
C PHE A 291 -3.09 -1.96 -11.24
N PRO A 292 -4.05 -2.89 -11.14
CA PRO A 292 -3.82 -4.25 -10.61
C PRO A 292 -3.14 -5.20 -11.60
N ARG A 293 -2.77 -4.68 -12.77
CA ARG A 293 -2.22 -5.38 -13.93
C ARG A 293 -1.32 -4.42 -14.72
N PRO A 294 -0.47 -4.93 -15.63
CA PRO A 294 0.23 -4.07 -16.59
C PRO A 294 -0.74 -3.16 -17.35
N LEU A 295 -0.26 -1.95 -17.67
CA LEU A 295 -1.04 -0.97 -18.40
C LEU A 295 -1.14 -1.32 -19.88
N LYS A 296 -2.28 -0.97 -20.49
CA LYS A 296 -2.52 -1.06 -21.94
C LYS A 296 -1.97 0.18 -22.62
N GLU A 297 -1.67 0.08 -23.92
CA GLU A 297 -1.07 1.18 -24.67
C GLU A 297 -1.87 2.48 -24.62
N ASN A 298 -3.20 2.41 -24.66
CA ASN A 298 -4.06 3.59 -24.56
C ASN A 298 -3.97 4.25 -23.18
N GLU A 299 -3.91 3.45 -22.10
CA GLU A 299 -3.76 3.96 -20.72
C GLU A 299 -2.41 4.65 -20.55
N ILE A 300 -1.35 4.12 -21.17
CA ILE A 300 -0.01 4.74 -21.18
C ILE A 300 -0.07 6.09 -21.94
N LYS A 301 -0.71 6.14 -23.10
CA LYS A 301 -0.86 7.37 -23.90
C LYS A 301 -1.60 8.47 -23.10
N GLU A 302 -2.71 8.12 -22.45
CA GLU A 302 -3.50 9.06 -21.64
C GLU A 302 -2.67 9.64 -20.47
N ILE A 303 -1.90 8.80 -19.77
CA ILE A 303 -1.04 9.27 -18.67
C ILE A 303 0.09 10.17 -19.19
N LEU A 304 0.67 9.82 -20.35
CA LEU A 304 1.71 10.63 -20.98
C LEU A 304 1.21 12.02 -21.39
N GLU A 305 0.03 12.08 -22.01
CA GLU A 305 -0.61 13.34 -22.37
C GLU A 305 -0.90 14.18 -21.12
N LEU A 306 -1.41 13.56 -20.04
CA LEU A 306 -1.65 14.24 -18.77
C LEU A 306 -0.35 14.86 -18.20
N ILE A 307 0.75 14.11 -18.19
CA ILE A 307 2.04 14.57 -17.64
C ILE A 307 2.61 15.71 -18.49
N ARG A 308 2.54 15.61 -19.83
CA ARG A 308 3.09 16.61 -20.75
C ARG A 308 2.26 17.88 -20.83
N ASN A 309 0.93 17.78 -20.85
CA ASN A 309 0.05 18.95 -20.99
C ASN A 309 0.18 19.96 -19.83
N ASN A 310 0.57 19.49 -18.64
CA ASN A 310 0.81 20.39 -17.50
C ASN A 310 2.19 21.09 -17.52
N GLN A 311 3.07 20.73 -18.46
CA GLN A 311 4.30 21.50 -18.71
C GLN A 311 4.00 22.76 -19.55
N CYS A 312 3.06 22.69 -20.50
CA CYS A 312 2.71 23.83 -21.35
C CYS A 312 2.00 24.97 -20.56
N SER A 313 1.18 24.63 -19.57
CA SER A 313 0.46 25.62 -18.75
C SER A 313 1.35 26.44 -17.81
N THR A 314 2.51 25.90 -17.44
CA THR A 314 3.49 26.54 -16.54
C THR A 314 4.52 27.39 -17.30
N LEU A 315 4.76 27.10 -18.59
CA LEU A 315 5.64 27.89 -19.46
C LEU A 315 4.97 29.16 -20.03
N THR A 316 3.64 29.23 -20.08
CA THR A 316 2.89 30.41 -20.55
C THR A 316 2.68 31.52 -19.50
N LYS A 317 3.31 31.42 -18.32
CA LYS A 317 3.26 32.44 -17.25
C LYS A 317 4.65 32.99 -16.90
N ARG A 318 5.45 33.29 -17.92
CA ARG A 318 6.62 34.17 -17.81
C ARG A 318 6.45 35.34 -18.76
#